data_AF-A0A1Z8VQC8-F1
#
_entry.id   AF-A0A1Z8VQC8-F1
#
_cell.length_a   1.000
_cell.length_b   1.000
_cell.length_c   1.000
_cell.angle_alpha   90.00
_cell.angle_beta   90.00
_cell.angle_gamma   90.00
#
_symmetry.space_group_name_H-M   'P 1'
#
loop_
_entity.id
_entity.type
_entity.pdbx_description
1 polymer ?
#
loop_
_entity_poly.entity_id
_entity_poly.type
_entity_poly.pdbx_seq_one_letter_code
_entity_poly.pdbx_strand_id
1 'polypeptide(L)'
;MIQSSNIHVMSAALLKVAKILRRDFNELEKIQSSKQNVDKFVFKSIENMRESLNYDLQKARPEAEIIFVEEEEQVKEKDYIFLVDPVSGIKNYAHGISYFASSIILIVRGKAISSVIYDPIRDEMYYAEKGKGAYLNNMRIRVSSNNKKNRAMFVLESFDTQDFSYIDNNDLQLKDFRVLGSYALDLANTANGKIDCYFAKNLDLEKSAAGLFLVKEAGGVIHEDNKLKCNVVTNNNMLANY
;
A
#
# COMPACT_ATOMS: atom_id res chain seq x y z
N MET A 1 -5.85 -8.70 19.47
CA MET A 1 -4.48 -8.80 18.93
C MET A 1 -4.35 -10.14 18.22
N ILE A 2 -3.93 -10.16 16.94
CA ILE A 2 -3.64 -11.42 16.25
C ILE A 2 -2.31 -11.94 16.81
N GLN A 3 -2.30 -13.13 17.39
CA GLN A 3 -1.05 -13.86 17.65
C GLN A 3 -0.65 -14.58 16.37
N SER A 4 0.30 -14.01 15.63
CA SER A 4 0.85 -14.59 14.40
C SER A 4 2.35 -14.35 14.33
N SER A 5 3.11 -15.42 14.13
CA SER A 5 4.56 -15.36 13.92
C SER A 5 4.91 -14.62 12.62
N ASN A 6 4.09 -14.76 11.58
CA ASN A 6 4.30 -14.06 10.30
C ASN A 6 4.16 -12.55 10.47
N ILE A 7 3.08 -12.11 11.11
CA ILE A 7 2.86 -10.69 11.39
C ILE A 7 3.99 -10.13 12.26
N HIS A 8 4.43 -10.87 13.28
CA HIS A 8 5.52 -10.44 14.14
C HIS A 8 6.83 -10.23 13.37
N VAL A 9 7.24 -11.21 12.54
CA VAL A 9 8.46 -11.13 11.73
C VAL A 9 8.41 -9.93 10.76
N MET A 10 7.33 -9.81 10.00
CA MET A 10 7.18 -8.71 9.03
C MET A 10 7.14 -7.34 9.72
N SER A 11 6.40 -7.22 10.83
CA SER A 11 6.31 -5.97 11.59
C SER A 11 7.65 -5.57 12.19
N ALA A 12 8.41 -6.52 12.74
CA ALA A 12 9.73 -6.26 13.30
C ALA A 12 10.72 -5.77 12.23
N ALA A 13 10.69 -6.36 11.03
CA ALA A 13 11.51 -5.93 9.90
C ALA A 13 11.17 -4.49 9.49
N LEU A 14 9.88 -4.17 9.34
CA LEU A 14 9.43 -2.81 9.00
C LEU A 14 9.77 -1.77 10.07
N LEU A 15 9.59 -2.09 11.35
CA LEU A 15 9.93 -1.19 12.47
C LEU A 15 11.43 -0.87 12.54
N LYS A 16 12.29 -1.79 12.09
CA LYS A 16 13.73 -1.56 12.03
C LYS A 16 14.08 -0.56 10.93
N VAL A 17 13.59 -0.76 9.70
CA VAL A 17 13.87 0.15 8.58
C VAL A 17 13.14 1.48 8.70
N ALA A 18 12.04 1.55 9.45
CA ALA A 18 11.35 2.79 9.79
C ALA A 18 12.27 3.83 10.45
N LYS A 19 13.26 3.39 11.22
CA LYS A 19 14.24 4.30 11.85
C LYS A 19 15.13 4.96 10.80
N ILE A 20 15.51 4.20 9.76
CA ILE A 20 16.27 4.69 8.60
C ILE A 20 15.41 5.71 7.85
N LEU A 21 14.17 5.32 7.50
CA LEU A 21 13.23 6.21 6.79
C LEU A 21 12.99 7.54 7.51
N ARG A 22 12.69 7.51 8.82
CA ARG A 22 12.45 8.74 9.57
C ARG A 22 13.67 9.65 9.62
N ARG A 23 14.87 9.08 9.82
CA ARG A 23 16.12 9.84 9.83
C ARG A 23 16.35 10.48 8.46
N ASP A 24 16.30 9.67 7.42
CA ASP A 24 16.64 10.08 6.05
C ASP A 24 15.60 11.09 5.51
N PHE A 25 14.32 10.94 5.86
CA PHE A 25 13.27 11.91 5.55
C PHE A 25 13.55 13.30 6.15
N ASN A 26 13.97 13.35 7.42
CA ASN A 26 14.33 14.62 8.09
C ASN A 26 15.61 15.25 7.52
N GLU A 27 16.47 14.48 6.86
CA GLU A 27 17.64 14.99 6.14
C GLU A 27 17.27 15.49 4.74
N LEU A 28 16.31 14.85 4.07
CA LEU A 28 15.82 15.26 2.75
C LEU A 28 15.27 16.68 2.74
N GLU A 29 14.56 17.09 3.79
CA GLU A 29 14.09 18.48 3.97
C GLU A 29 15.23 19.51 3.92
N LYS A 30 16.47 19.10 4.23
CA LYS A 30 17.65 19.98 4.26
C LYS A 30 18.44 19.99 2.95
N ILE A 31 18.17 19.07 2.02
CA ILE A 31 18.98 18.83 0.80
C ILE A 31 18.25 19.30 -0.48
N GLN A 32 17.05 19.87 -0.36
CA GLN A 32 16.14 20.19 -1.48
C GLN A 32 16.69 21.18 -2.54
N SER A 33 17.83 21.84 -2.31
CA SER A 33 18.43 22.78 -3.25
C SER A 33 19.11 22.13 -4.47
N SER A 34 19.34 20.80 -4.46
CA SER A 34 19.97 20.07 -5.58
C SER A 34 19.26 18.76 -5.90
N LYS A 35 18.52 18.73 -7.03
CA LYS A 35 17.74 17.57 -7.49
C LYS A 35 18.58 16.31 -7.68
N GLN A 36 19.76 16.42 -8.30
CA GLN A 36 20.64 15.26 -8.53
C GLN A 36 21.17 14.66 -7.22
N ASN A 37 21.29 15.47 -6.16
CA ASN A 37 21.70 14.98 -4.84
C ASN A 37 20.54 14.28 -4.13
N VAL A 38 19.30 14.76 -4.30
CA VAL A 38 18.09 14.13 -3.76
C VAL A 38 17.90 12.73 -4.35
N ASP A 39 17.95 12.56 -5.67
CA ASP A 39 17.73 11.26 -6.32
C ASP A 39 18.76 10.21 -5.84
N LYS A 40 20.04 10.61 -5.77
CA LYS A 40 21.12 9.75 -5.26
C LYS A 40 20.93 9.37 -3.79
N PHE A 41 20.48 10.33 -2.97
CA PHE A 41 20.22 10.11 -1.55
C PHE A 41 19.06 9.13 -1.34
N VAL A 42 17.94 9.34 -2.06
CA VAL A 42 16.76 8.46 -2.01
C VAL A 42 17.13 7.05 -2.44
N PHE A 43 17.86 6.89 -3.54
CA PHE A 43 18.33 5.59 -4.00
C PHE A 43 19.17 4.88 -2.93
N LYS A 44 20.14 5.58 -2.33
CA LYS A 44 20.99 4.99 -1.28
C LYS A 44 20.20 4.62 -0.02
N SER A 45 19.20 5.42 0.34
CA SER A 45 18.29 5.13 1.45
C SER A 45 17.53 3.82 1.22
N ILE A 46 16.94 3.66 0.03
CA ILE A 46 16.19 2.45 -0.37
C ILE A 46 17.10 1.22 -0.42
N GLU A 47 18.31 1.32 -0.98
CA GLU A 47 19.26 0.20 -1.00
C GLU A 47 19.62 -0.28 0.41
N ASN A 48 19.89 0.65 1.34
CA ASN A 48 20.18 0.27 2.73
C ASN A 48 18.97 -0.42 3.40
N MET A 49 17.75 -0.01 3.04
CA MET A 49 16.54 -0.67 3.53
C MET A 49 16.38 -2.07 2.93
N ARG A 50 16.61 -2.24 1.63
CA ARG A 50 16.57 -3.55 0.95
C ARG A 50 17.55 -4.52 1.61
N GLU A 51 18.79 -4.10 1.83
CA GLU A 51 19.79 -4.92 2.54
C GLU A 51 19.31 -5.37 3.92
N SER A 52 18.76 -4.45 4.72
CA SER A 52 18.25 -4.79 6.06
C SER A 52 17.01 -5.70 6.01
N LEU A 53 16.05 -5.41 5.12
CA LEU A 53 14.83 -6.19 4.95
C LEU A 53 15.17 -7.60 4.49
N ASN A 54 16.05 -7.72 3.49
CA ASN A 54 16.52 -8.99 2.98
C ASN A 54 17.16 -9.83 4.10
N TYR A 55 18.10 -9.24 4.85
CA TYR A 55 18.76 -9.93 5.96
C TYR A 55 17.77 -10.43 7.02
N ASP A 56 16.86 -9.58 7.51
CA ASP A 56 15.96 -9.93 8.61
C ASP A 56 14.89 -10.96 8.18
N LEU A 57 14.32 -10.80 6.98
CA LEU A 57 13.31 -11.72 6.45
C LEU A 57 13.93 -13.09 6.10
N GLN A 58 15.10 -13.11 5.46
CA GLN A 58 15.79 -14.35 5.10
C GLN A 58 16.23 -15.11 6.35
N LYS A 59 16.69 -14.40 7.38
CA LYS A 59 17.05 -15.01 8.66
C LYS A 59 15.84 -15.64 9.35
N ALA A 60 14.67 -15.02 9.25
CA ALA A 60 13.45 -15.52 9.86
C ALA A 60 12.84 -16.71 9.09
N ARG A 61 12.99 -16.72 7.75
CA ARG A 61 12.52 -17.80 6.86
C ARG A 61 13.53 -18.05 5.73
N PRO A 62 14.54 -18.91 5.95
CA PRO A 62 15.57 -19.19 4.95
C PRO A 62 15.05 -19.83 3.65
N GLU A 63 13.86 -20.43 3.70
CA GLU A 63 13.18 -21.04 2.56
C GLU A 63 12.40 -20.05 1.70
N ALA A 64 12.20 -18.81 2.17
CA ALA A 64 11.45 -17.79 1.45
C ALA A 64 12.32 -17.11 0.39
N GLU A 65 11.71 -16.76 -0.73
CA GLU A 65 12.24 -15.79 -1.69
C GLU A 65 11.77 -14.39 -1.29
N ILE A 66 12.63 -13.40 -1.43
CA ILE A 66 12.33 -12.01 -1.11
C ILE A 66 12.40 -11.24 -2.41
N ILE A 67 11.29 -10.65 -2.80
CA ILE A 67 11.13 -9.92 -4.05
C ILE A 67 10.81 -8.48 -3.69
N PHE A 68 11.60 -7.55 -4.20
CA PHE A 68 11.31 -6.14 -4.03
C PHE A 68 10.47 -5.64 -5.19
N VAL A 69 9.39 -4.94 -4.85
CA VAL A 69 8.60 -4.20 -5.82
C VAL A 69 9.54 -3.20 -6.51
N GLU A 70 9.43 -3.09 -7.85
CA GLU A 70 10.31 -2.34 -8.77
C GLU A 70 11.54 -3.08 -9.31
N GLU A 71 11.81 -4.32 -8.90
CA GLU A 71 12.72 -5.19 -9.64
C GLU A 71 11.93 -5.86 -10.79
N GLU A 72 12.48 -5.89 -12.02
CA GLU A 72 11.91 -6.65 -13.14
C GLU A 72 12.04 -8.18 -12.95
N GLU A 73 12.20 -8.64 -11.71
CA GLU A 73 12.30 -10.05 -11.39
C GLU A 73 10.91 -10.69 -11.44
N GLN A 74 10.70 -11.57 -12.40
CA GLN A 74 9.50 -12.39 -12.42
C GLN A 74 9.45 -13.24 -11.15
N VAL A 75 8.33 -13.13 -10.44
CA VAL A 75 7.99 -14.00 -9.31
C VAL A 75 8.08 -15.46 -9.78
N LYS A 76 9.12 -16.17 -9.33
CA LYS A 76 9.28 -17.59 -9.62
C LYS A 76 8.25 -18.38 -8.83
N GLU A 77 7.88 -19.56 -9.32
CA GLU A 77 7.05 -20.48 -8.54
C GLU A 77 7.86 -21.02 -7.34
N LYS A 78 7.80 -20.28 -6.23
CA LYS A 78 8.32 -20.68 -4.93
C LYS A 78 7.18 -20.91 -3.95
N ASP A 79 7.44 -21.81 -3.00
CA ASP A 79 6.49 -22.15 -1.94
C ASP A 79 6.27 -20.99 -0.97
N TYR A 80 7.26 -20.11 -0.76
CA TYR A 80 7.20 -18.96 0.13
C TYR A 80 7.83 -17.74 -0.52
N ILE A 81 7.08 -16.65 -0.62
CA ILE A 81 7.53 -15.38 -1.19
C ILE A 81 7.15 -14.25 -0.22
N PHE A 82 8.12 -13.42 0.15
CA PHE A 82 7.88 -12.09 0.68
C PHE A 82 7.97 -11.10 -0.48
N LEU A 83 6.84 -10.50 -0.84
CA LEU A 83 6.82 -9.36 -1.75
C LEU A 83 6.87 -8.08 -0.91
N VAL A 84 7.88 -7.25 -1.16
CA VAL A 84 8.29 -6.15 -0.29
C VAL A 84 8.33 -4.85 -1.08
N ASP A 85 7.58 -3.84 -0.64
CA ASP A 85 7.77 -2.46 -1.10
C ASP A 85 8.48 -1.68 0.01
N PRO A 86 9.79 -1.36 -0.14
CA PRO A 86 10.50 -0.60 0.86
C PRO A 86 9.88 0.78 1.06
N VAL A 87 9.43 1.45 0.00
CA VAL A 87 8.91 2.83 0.05
C VAL A 87 7.79 3.04 -0.98
N SER A 88 6.58 2.69 -0.56
CA SER A 88 5.35 3.00 -1.30
C SER A 88 5.06 4.49 -1.22
N GLY A 89 5.18 5.18 -2.35
CA GLY A 89 5.14 6.64 -2.43
C GLY A 89 6.52 7.30 -2.49
N ILE A 90 7.47 6.66 -3.17
CA ILE A 90 8.84 7.16 -3.38
C ILE A 90 8.91 8.62 -3.86
N LYS A 91 7.96 9.08 -4.70
CA LYS A 91 7.88 10.48 -5.14
C LYS A 91 7.56 11.43 -3.99
N ASN A 92 6.62 11.05 -3.12
CA ASN A 92 6.29 11.82 -1.92
C ASN A 92 7.50 11.87 -0.98
N TYR A 93 8.13 10.73 -0.74
CA TYR A 93 9.34 10.64 0.07
C TYR A 93 10.46 11.56 -0.44
N ALA A 94 10.79 11.48 -1.74
CA ALA A 94 11.81 12.31 -2.38
C ALA A 94 11.52 13.81 -2.30
N HIS A 95 10.24 14.19 -2.24
CA HIS A 95 9.81 15.59 -2.18
C HIS A 95 9.57 16.10 -0.75
N GLY A 96 9.82 15.30 0.29
CA GLY A 96 9.54 15.70 1.67
C GLY A 96 8.05 15.73 2.01
N ILE A 97 7.20 15.04 1.25
CA ILE A 97 5.77 14.90 1.54
C ILE A 97 5.59 13.69 2.47
N SER A 98 5.00 13.93 3.64
CA SER A 98 4.84 12.95 4.73
C SER A 98 3.68 11.95 4.52
N TYR A 99 3.64 11.35 3.33
CA TYR A 99 2.67 10.33 2.92
C TYR A 99 3.36 9.23 2.11
N PHE A 100 3.97 8.30 2.82
CA PHE A 100 4.63 7.11 2.28
C PHE A 100 4.65 6.01 3.35
N ALA A 101 4.82 4.77 2.93
CA ALA A 101 4.86 3.62 3.83
C ALA A 101 5.80 2.54 3.31
N SER A 102 6.19 1.61 4.19
CA SER A 102 6.78 0.34 3.78
C SER A 102 5.73 -0.76 3.86
N SER A 103 5.80 -1.76 2.99
CA SER A 103 4.86 -2.89 3.04
C SER A 103 5.51 -4.23 2.74
N ILE A 104 4.94 -5.27 3.33
CA ILE A 104 5.31 -6.67 3.09
C ILE A 104 4.02 -7.49 2.97
N ILE A 105 3.96 -8.36 1.97
CA ILE A 105 2.97 -9.43 1.90
C ILE A 105 3.67 -10.78 1.79
N LEU A 106 3.20 -11.74 2.58
CA LEU A 106 3.64 -13.12 2.52
C LEU A 106 2.67 -13.93 1.64
N ILE A 107 3.22 -14.54 0.60
CA ILE A 107 2.54 -15.42 -0.32
C ILE A 107 3.08 -16.84 -0.11
N VAL A 108 2.18 -17.79 0.12
CA VAL A 108 2.54 -19.20 0.29
C VAL A 108 1.83 -20.02 -0.78
N ARG A 109 2.59 -20.70 -1.64
CA ARG A 109 2.09 -21.50 -2.76
C ARG A 109 1.04 -20.75 -3.60
N GLY A 110 1.42 -19.54 -4.04
CA GLY A 110 0.58 -18.66 -4.84
C GLY A 110 -0.61 -18.02 -4.10
N LYS A 111 -0.74 -18.19 -2.77
CA LYS A 111 -1.83 -17.62 -1.98
C LYS A 111 -1.30 -16.61 -0.97
N ALA A 112 -1.78 -15.38 -1.02
CA ALA A 112 -1.54 -14.41 0.04
C ALA A 112 -2.06 -14.92 1.40
N ILE A 113 -1.21 -14.87 2.42
CA ILE A 113 -1.50 -15.37 3.77
C ILE A 113 -1.57 -14.24 4.80
N SER A 114 -0.69 -13.26 4.70
CA SER A 114 -0.62 -12.15 5.65
C SER A 114 0.04 -10.93 5.02
N SER A 115 -0.39 -9.73 5.39
CA SER A 115 0.24 -8.48 4.98
C SER A 115 0.46 -7.53 6.15
N VAL A 116 1.47 -6.68 6.01
CA VAL A 116 1.79 -5.59 6.95
C VAL A 116 2.14 -4.35 6.13
N ILE A 117 1.54 -3.22 6.47
CA ILE A 117 1.84 -1.88 5.93
C ILE A 117 2.14 -0.98 7.12
N TYR A 118 3.23 -0.24 7.04
CA TYR A 118 3.66 0.63 8.13
C TYR A 118 3.91 2.06 7.65
N ASP A 119 3.15 3.00 8.22
CA ASP A 119 3.39 4.44 8.11
C ASP A 119 4.39 4.87 9.17
N PRO A 120 5.64 5.21 8.80
CA PRO A 120 6.67 5.59 9.76
C PRO A 120 6.46 6.99 10.34
N ILE A 121 5.72 7.86 9.66
CA ILE A 121 5.45 9.24 10.11
C ILE A 121 4.38 9.24 11.20
N ARG A 122 3.29 8.50 10.97
CA ARG A 122 2.14 8.46 11.90
C ARG A 122 2.25 7.38 12.97
N ASP A 123 3.26 6.50 12.86
CA ASP A 123 3.43 5.33 13.74
C ASP A 123 2.19 4.41 13.65
N GLU A 124 1.68 4.22 12.43
CA GLU A 124 0.50 3.41 12.14
C GLU A 124 0.92 2.08 11.50
N MET A 125 0.68 0.98 12.20
CA MET A 125 0.89 -0.39 11.73
C MET A 125 -0.44 -1.01 11.32
N TYR A 126 -0.65 -1.16 10.02
CA TYR A 126 -1.76 -1.86 9.42
C TYR A 126 -1.36 -3.30 9.14
N TYR A 127 -2.20 -4.26 9.48
CA TYR A 127 -1.90 -5.66 9.21
C TYR A 127 -3.15 -6.53 9.09
N ALA A 128 -3.03 -7.63 8.36
CA ALA A 128 -4.06 -8.64 8.27
C ALA A 128 -3.46 -10.04 8.10
N GLU A 129 -4.21 -11.04 8.53
CA GLU A 129 -3.92 -12.44 8.25
C GLU A 129 -5.20 -13.11 7.76
N LYS A 130 -5.04 -14.05 6.82
CA LYS A 130 -6.13 -14.67 6.08
C LYS A 130 -7.21 -15.21 7.02
N GLY A 131 -8.44 -14.71 6.87
CA GLY A 131 -9.60 -15.11 7.66
C GLY A 131 -9.62 -14.59 9.11
N LYS A 132 -8.65 -13.78 9.52
CA LYS A 132 -8.57 -13.19 10.87
C LYS A 132 -8.98 -11.71 10.88
N GLY A 133 -9.18 -11.11 9.71
CA GLY A 133 -9.54 -9.71 9.56
C GLY A 133 -8.35 -8.76 9.58
N ALA A 134 -8.64 -7.48 9.36
CA ALA A 134 -7.65 -6.39 9.30
C ALA A 134 -7.60 -5.56 10.60
N TYR A 135 -6.43 -5.01 10.88
CA TYR A 135 -6.14 -4.26 12.10
C TYR A 135 -5.27 -3.03 11.81
N LEU A 136 -5.44 -1.99 12.64
CA LEU A 136 -4.56 -0.83 12.78
C LEU A 136 -4.17 -0.72 14.26
N ASN A 137 -2.88 -0.76 14.57
CA ASN A 137 -2.37 -0.61 15.95
C ASN A 137 -3.16 -1.44 16.98
N ASN A 138 -3.37 -2.72 16.67
CA ASN A 138 -4.13 -3.70 17.46
C ASN A 138 -5.65 -3.51 17.55
N MET A 139 -6.20 -2.45 16.96
CA MET A 139 -7.64 -2.25 16.83
C MET A 139 -8.12 -2.83 15.50
N ARG A 140 -9.26 -3.55 15.52
CA ARG A 140 -9.83 -4.13 14.30
C ARG A 140 -10.41 -3.01 13.44
N ILE A 141 -10.13 -3.05 12.14
CA ILE A 141 -10.64 -2.09 11.17
C ILE A 141 -11.57 -2.76 10.17
N ARG A 142 -12.41 -1.95 9.51
CA ARG A 142 -13.31 -2.36 8.43
C ARG A 142 -13.39 -1.24 7.41
N VAL A 143 -13.69 -1.62 6.17
CA VAL A 143 -14.09 -0.63 5.16
C VAL A 143 -15.31 0.16 5.63
N SER A 144 -15.47 1.37 5.10
CA SER A 144 -16.59 2.26 5.40
C SER A 144 -17.93 1.56 5.15
N SER A 145 -18.95 1.90 5.95
CA SER A 145 -20.33 1.46 5.70
C SER A 145 -21.10 2.40 4.78
N ASN A 146 -20.49 3.50 4.31
CA ASN A 146 -21.12 4.48 3.46
C ASN A 146 -21.67 3.81 2.18
N ASN A 147 -22.85 4.26 1.76
CA ASN A 147 -23.53 3.81 0.56
C ASN A 147 -24.03 4.99 -0.29
N LYS A 148 -23.54 6.21 -0.03
CA LYS A 148 -23.95 7.44 -0.71
C LYS A 148 -22.77 8.06 -1.43
N LYS A 149 -22.81 8.05 -2.77
CA LYS A 149 -21.80 8.64 -3.66
C LYS A 149 -21.48 10.10 -3.30
N ASN A 150 -22.50 10.91 -3.02
CA ASN A 150 -22.33 12.34 -2.73
C ASN A 150 -21.64 12.66 -1.38
N ARG A 151 -21.34 11.65 -0.56
CA ARG A 151 -20.59 11.79 0.70
C ARG A 151 -19.30 10.97 0.71
N ALA A 152 -19.01 10.30 -0.40
CA ALA A 152 -17.90 9.36 -0.47
C ALA A 152 -16.58 10.10 -0.72
N MET A 153 -15.53 9.61 -0.07
CA MET A 153 -14.15 10.02 -0.34
C MET A 153 -13.59 9.19 -1.49
N PHE A 154 -13.26 9.85 -2.60
CA PHE A 154 -12.73 9.21 -3.80
C PHE A 154 -11.23 9.49 -3.97
N VAL A 155 -10.45 8.44 -4.20
CA VAL A 155 -9.01 8.53 -4.46
C VAL A 155 -8.69 7.85 -5.78
N LEU A 156 -7.87 8.50 -6.62
CA LEU A 156 -7.30 7.89 -7.81
C LEU A 156 -5.85 7.47 -7.51
N GLU A 157 -5.44 6.34 -8.09
CA GLU A 157 -4.05 5.88 -8.06
C GLU A 157 -3.07 6.91 -8.62
N SER A 158 -3.41 7.51 -9.77
CA SER A 158 -2.52 8.43 -10.49
C SER A 158 -3.28 9.59 -11.14
N PHE A 159 -2.54 10.64 -11.51
CA PHE A 159 -3.06 11.93 -11.96
C PHE A 159 -3.28 12.02 -13.48
N ASP A 160 -3.37 10.91 -14.21
CA ASP A 160 -3.62 10.98 -15.64
C ASP A 160 -5.09 11.37 -15.89
N THR A 161 -5.35 12.68 -15.88
CA THR A 161 -6.70 13.26 -15.92
C THR A 161 -7.37 13.11 -17.27
N GLN A 162 -6.60 12.99 -18.36
CA GLN A 162 -7.16 12.64 -19.68
C GLN A 162 -7.87 11.29 -19.61
N ASP A 163 -7.29 10.39 -18.83
CA ASP A 163 -7.73 9.02 -18.65
C ASP A 163 -8.87 8.85 -17.65
N PHE A 164 -9.36 9.88 -16.97
CA PHE A 164 -10.56 9.81 -16.12
C PHE A 164 -11.63 10.85 -16.48
N SER A 165 -11.45 11.57 -17.60
CA SER A 165 -12.40 12.55 -18.13
C SER A 165 -13.80 11.98 -18.41
N TYR A 166 -13.94 10.66 -18.57
CA TYR A 166 -15.22 9.98 -18.70
C TYR A 166 -15.96 9.76 -17.37
N ILE A 167 -15.25 9.80 -16.23
CA ILE A 167 -15.88 9.75 -14.90
C ILE A 167 -16.66 11.04 -14.66
N ASP A 168 -16.11 12.18 -15.10
CA ASP A 168 -16.69 13.51 -14.92
C ASP A 168 -17.89 13.76 -15.86
N ASN A 169 -17.86 13.23 -17.09
CA ASN A 169 -18.90 13.50 -18.10
C ASN A 169 -20.15 12.61 -18.01
N ASN A 170 -20.09 11.42 -17.38
CA ASN A 170 -21.22 10.48 -17.36
C ASN A 170 -21.88 10.29 -15.98
N ASP A 171 -21.20 10.62 -14.87
CA ASP A 171 -21.76 10.47 -13.52
C ASP A 171 -21.43 11.70 -12.67
N LEU A 172 -22.18 12.79 -12.89
CA LEU A 172 -22.07 14.12 -12.26
C LEU A 172 -22.03 14.13 -10.71
N GLN A 173 -22.17 12.97 -10.06
CA GLN A 173 -22.11 12.80 -8.61
C GLN A 173 -20.71 12.44 -8.08
N LEU A 174 -19.80 11.98 -8.94
CA LEU A 174 -18.43 11.66 -8.57
C LEU A 174 -17.56 12.92 -8.74
N LYS A 175 -17.57 13.78 -7.73
CA LYS A 175 -16.75 15.01 -7.69
C LYS A 175 -15.73 14.90 -6.57
N ASP A 176 -14.71 15.76 -6.63
CA ASP A 176 -13.73 15.96 -5.55
C ASP A 176 -12.78 14.76 -5.31
N PHE A 177 -12.12 14.30 -6.38
CA PHE A 177 -11.09 13.28 -6.29
C PHE A 177 -9.83 13.78 -5.58
N ARG A 178 -9.12 12.86 -4.90
CA ARG A 178 -7.75 13.06 -4.41
C ARG A 178 -6.81 12.15 -5.17
N VAL A 179 -5.54 12.56 -5.26
CA VAL A 179 -4.42 11.69 -5.59
C VAL A 179 -3.40 11.88 -4.49
N LEU A 180 -3.23 10.84 -3.65
CA LEU A 180 -2.42 10.94 -2.44
C LEU A 180 -1.00 10.41 -2.67
N GLY A 181 -0.83 9.43 -3.56
CA GLY A 181 0.47 9.06 -4.12
C GLY A 181 1.21 7.95 -3.37
N SER A 182 0.51 7.08 -2.62
CA SER A 182 1.09 5.88 -2.01
C SER A 182 0.10 4.71 -2.10
N TYR A 183 0.41 3.71 -2.93
CA TYR A 183 -0.41 2.51 -3.12
C TYR A 183 -0.79 1.85 -1.79
N ALA A 184 0.22 1.66 -0.93
CA ALA A 184 0.03 1.00 0.35
C ALA A 184 -0.87 1.82 1.28
N LEU A 185 -0.63 3.13 1.44
CA LEU A 185 -1.44 3.96 2.33
C LEU A 185 -2.85 4.22 1.82
N ASP A 186 -3.04 4.36 0.50
CA ASP A 186 -4.36 4.59 -0.09
C ASP A 186 -5.26 3.37 0.13
N LEU A 187 -4.72 2.17 -0.08
CA LEU A 187 -5.44 0.93 0.20
C LEU A 187 -5.59 0.66 1.70
N ALA A 188 -4.61 1.02 2.53
CA ALA A 188 -4.74 0.91 3.98
C ALA A 188 -5.83 1.83 4.55
N ASN A 189 -5.90 3.06 4.04
CA ASN A 189 -6.94 4.02 4.38
C ASN A 189 -8.32 3.58 3.84
N THR A 190 -8.36 2.89 2.69
CA THR A 190 -9.58 2.23 2.19
C THR A 190 -10.03 1.10 3.13
N ALA A 191 -9.10 0.23 3.53
CA ALA A 191 -9.37 -0.85 4.50
C ALA A 191 -9.81 -0.33 5.88
N ASN A 192 -9.41 0.89 6.24
CA ASN A 192 -9.79 1.57 7.47
C ASN A 192 -11.01 2.51 7.31
N GLY A 193 -11.69 2.47 6.16
CA GLY A 193 -12.90 3.26 5.92
C GLY A 193 -12.71 4.77 5.87
N LYS A 194 -11.46 5.26 5.76
CA LYS A 194 -11.14 6.68 5.55
C LYS A 194 -11.33 7.07 4.07
N ILE A 195 -11.15 6.12 3.16
CA ILE A 195 -11.42 6.24 1.73
C ILE A 195 -12.57 5.29 1.40
N ASP A 196 -13.57 5.79 0.67
CA ASP A 196 -14.74 4.99 0.29
C ASP A 196 -14.49 4.24 -1.02
N CYS A 197 -13.87 4.88 -2.01
CA CYS A 197 -13.46 4.23 -3.25
C CYS A 197 -12.06 4.66 -3.70
N TYR A 198 -11.21 3.67 -3.95
CA TYR A 198 -9.93 3.83 -4.62
C TYR A 198 -10.05 3.34 -6.06
N PHE A 199 -9.66 4.17 -7.02
CA PHE A 199 -9.76 3.87 -8.44
C PHE A 199 -8.37 3.70 -9.06
N ALA A 200 -8.20 2.64 -9.82
CA ALA A 200 -6.95 2.28 -10.48
C ALA A 200 -7.24 1.83 -11.91
N LYS A 201 -6.79 2.58 -12.93
CA LYS A 201 -7.00 2.20 -14.33
C LYS A 201 -6.33 0.86 -14.63
N ASN A 202 -5.03 0.78 -14.33
CA ASN A 202 -4.23 -0.42 -14.44
C ASN A 202 -3.69 -0.74 -13.06
N LEU A 203 -4.42 -1.57 -12.31
CA LEU A 203 -4.04 -1.90 -10.95
C LEU A 203 -2.69 -2.62 -10.94
N ASP A 204 -1.65 -1.93 -10.48
CA ASP A 204 -0.33 -2.52 -10.25
C ASP A 204 -0.44 -3.54 -9.11
N LEU A 205 -0.58 -4.81 -9.47
CA LEU A 205 -0.84 -5.89 -8.51
C LEU A 205 0.33 -6.08 -7.55
N GLU A 206 1.56 -5.79 -7.96
CA GLU A 206 2.74 -5.95 -7.10
C GLU A 206 2.81 -4.84 -6.06
N LYS A 207 2.72 -3.57 -6.50
CA LYS A 207 2.68 -2.40 -5.60
C LYS A 207 1.46 -2.40 -4.68
N SER A 208 0.34 -2.95 -5.15
CA SER A 208 -0.92 -2.93 -4.42
C SER A 208 -1.17 -4.17 -3.57
N ALA A 209 -0.41 -5.25 -3.73
CA ALA A 209 -0.71 -6.57 -3.16
C ALA A 209 -1.03 -6.53 -1.66
N ALA A 210 -0.15 -5.91 -0.87
CA ALA A 210 -0.30 -5.80 0.58
C ALA A 210 -1.59 -5.06 0.98
N GLY A 211 -1.90 -3.99 0.25
CA GLY A 211 -3.08 -3.15 0.46
C GLY A 211 -4.38 -3.84 0.04
N LEU A 212 -4.40 -4.49 -1.12
CA LEU A 212 -5.55 -5.25 -1.60
C LEU A 212 -5.90 -6.40 -0.65
N PHE A 213 -4.89 -7.09 -0.13
CA PHE A 213 -5.08 -8.13 0.89
C PHE A 213 -5.71 -7.56 2.16
N LEU A 214 -5.20 -6.42 2.62
CA LEU A 214 -5.72 -5.71 3.81
C LEU A 214 -7.19 -5.29 3.61
N VAL A 215 -7.54 -4.73 2.45
CA VAL A 215 -8.93 -4.35 2.10
C VAL A 215 -9.85 -5.57 2.12
N LYS A 216 -9.43 -6.68 1.51
CA LYS A 216 -10.23 -7.92 1.50
C LYS A 216 -10.51 -8.43 2.92
N GLU A 217 -9.51 -8.45 3.79
CA GLU A 217 -9.67 -8.87 5.19
C GLU A 217 -10.45 -7.84 6.03
N ALA A 218 -10.52 -6.58 5.60
CA ALA A 218 -11.38 -5.54 6.16
C ALA A 218 -12.85 -5.63 5.67
N GLY A 219 -13.18 -6.57 4.77
CA GLY A 219 -14.52 -6.75 4.22
C GLY A 219 -14.81 -5.92 2.96
N GLY A 220 -13.77 -5.34 2.35
CA GLY A 220 -13.87 -4.67 1.06
C GLY A 220 -13.78 -5.64 -0.12
N VAL A 221 -13.93 -5.07 -1.30
CA VAL A 221 -14.01 -5.77 -2.58
C VAL A 221 -13.27 -4.99 -3.65
N ILE A 222 -12.83 -5.72 -4.67
CA ILE A 222 -12.21 -5.19 -5.88
C ILE A 222 -13.18 -5.50 -7.01
N HIS A 223 -13.56 -4.50 -7.80
CA HIS A 223 -14.48 -4.63 -8.91
C HIS A 223 -13.88 -4.01 -10.16
N GLU A 224 -13.88 -4.74 -11.26
CA GLU A 224 -13.56 -4.19 -12.57
C GLU A 224 -14.82 -3.53 -13.14
N ASP A 225 -14.81 -2.21 -13.25
CA ASP A 225 -15.91 -1.44 -13.82
C ASP A 225 -15.69 -1.28 -15.33
N ASN A 226 -16.48 -1.99 -16.13
CA ASN A 226 -16.38 -1.95 -17.59
C ASN A 226 -16.76 -0.60 -18.20
N LYS A 227 -17.62 0.19 -17.54
CA LYS A 227 -18.03 1.52 -18.03
C LYS A 227 -16.90 2.53 -17.80
N LEU A 228 -16.29 2.47 -16.62
CA LEU A 228 -15.16 3.32 -16.23
C LEU A 228 -13.81 2.77 -16.71
N LYS A 229 -13.77 1.55 -17.26
CA LYS A 229 -12.53 0.88 -17.71
C LYS A 229 -11.42 0.93 -16.67
N CYS A 230 -11.78 0.70 -15.41
CA CYS A 230 -10.86 0.76 -14.28
C CYS A 230 -11.25 -0.24 -13.19
N ASN A 231 -10.33 -0.49 -12.28
CA ASN A 231 -10.58 -1.21 -11.05
C ASN A 231 -11.04 -0.23 -9.98
N VAL A 232 -12.08 -0.61 -9.24
CA VAL A 232 -12.62 0.09 -8.09
C VAL A 232 -12.44 -0.79 -6.86
N VAL A 233 -11.71 -0.28 -5.87
CA VAL A 233 -11.53 -0.92 -4.57
C VAL A 233 -12.40 -0.18 -3.55
N THR A 234 -13.39 -0.86 -2.99
CA THR A 234 -14.44 -0.22 -2.19
C THR A 234 -15.14 -1.21 -1.24
N ASN A 235 -16.22 -0.78 -0.58
CA ASN A 235 -17.12 -1.62 0.20
C ASN A 235 -18.26 -2.19 -0.67
N ASN A 236 -18.91 -3.26 -0.18
CA ASN A 236 -20.03 -3.90 -0.91
C ASN A 236 -21.25 -2.99 -1.13
N ASN A 237 -21.51 -2.05 -0.22
CA ASN A 237 -22.68 -1.17 -0.30
C ASN A 237 -22.52 -0.10 -1.39
N MET A 238 -21.29 0.36 -1.63
CA MET A 238 -20.98 1.33 -2.66
C MET A 238 -21.10 0.72 -4.05
N LEU A 239 -20.62 -0.52 -4.27
CA LEU A 239 -20.75 -1.22 -5.55
C LEU A 239 -22.21 -1.33 -6.02
N ALA A 240 -23.15 -1.58 -5.12
CA ALA A 240 -24.57 -1.70 -5.45
C ALA A 240 -25.20 -0.39 -5.97
N ASN A 241 -24.51 0.74 -5.82
CA ASN A 241 -24.98 2.07 -6.23
C ASN A 241 -24.25 2.61 -7.48
N TYR A 242 -23.44 1.79 -8.16
CA TYR A 242 -22.83 2.09 -9.47
C TYR A 242 -23.67 1.58 -10.65
#